data_AF-A0A3D2NI77-F1
#
_entry.id   AF-A0A3D2NI77-F1
#
_cell.length_a   1.000
_cell.length_b   1.000
_cell.length_c   1.000
_cell.angle_alpha   90.00
_cell.angle_beta   90.00
_cell.angle_gamma   90.00
#
_symmetry.space_group_name_H-M   'P 1'
#
loop_
_entity.id
_entity.type
_entity.pdbx_description
1 polymer ?
#
loop_
_entity_poly.entity_id
_entity_poly.type
_entity_poly.pdbx_seq_one_letter_code
_entity_poly.pdbx_strand_id
1 'polypeptide(L)' 'VRVEADGSLVAPERFTATEPQPRGFAVSPDGRFLVAAGERSTTVSLYSIDGDALELRQQAETGGGANWVRFA' A
#
# COMPACT_ATOMS: atom_id res chain seq x y z
N VAL A 1 10.47 7.15 2.35
CA VAL A 1 10.89 8.29 3.19
C VAL A 1 12.39 8.25 3.37
N ARG A 2 13.10 9.38 3.33
CA ARG A 2 14.55 9.39 3.61
C ARG A 2 14.77 9.34 5.11
N VAL A 3 15.74 8.53 5.54
CA VAL A 3 16.23 8.47 6.92
C VAL A 3 17.55 9.23 6.97
N GLU A 4 17.65 10.19 7.89
CA GLU A 4 18.88 10.95 8.12
C GLU A 4 19.89 10.13 8.93
N ALA A 5 21.15 10.59 8.96
CA ALA A 5 22.23 9.91 9.67
C ALA A 5 21.98 9.79 11.19
N ASP A 6 21.18 10.70 11.76
CA ASP A 6 20.79 10.67 13.18
C ASP A 6 19.53 9.81 13.45
N GLY A 7 19.00 9.15 12.42
CA GLY A 7 17.81 8.31 12.51
C GLY A 7 16.48 9.07 12.41
N SER A 8 16.51 10.40 12.25
CA SER A 8 15.30 11.17 11.99
C SER A 8 14.74 10.87 10.59
N LEU A 9 13.42 10.98 10.44
CA LEU A 9 12.75 10.84 9.15
C LEU A 9 12.55 12.21 8.51
N VAL A 10 12.91 12.34 7.24
CA VAL A 10 12.48 13.48 6.44
C VAL A 10 10.97 13.39 6.25
N ALA A 11 10.28 14.52 6.23
CA ALA A 11 8.85 14.52 5.93
C ALA A 11 8.59 13.85 4.55
N PRO A 12 7.59 12.96 4.44
CA PRO A 12 7.22 12.39 3.16
C PRO A 12 6.70 13.48 2.20
N GLU A 13 7.10 13.39 0.94
CA GLU A 13 6.72 14.37 -0.09
C GLU A 13 5.37 14.03 -0.76
N ARG A 14 4.96 12.76 -0.73
CA ARG A 14 3.72 12.27 -1.35
C ARG A 14 2.98 11.31 -0.45
N PHE A 15 1.66 11.35 -0.59
CA PHE A 15 0.74 10.41 0.02
C PHE A 15 -0.25 9.94 -1.03
N THR A 16 -0.56 8.66 -1.03
CA THR A 16 -1.62 8.08 -1.86
C THR A 16 -2.81 7.75 -0.96
N ALA A 17 -3.98 8.27 -1.29
CA ALA A 17 -5.22 7.84 -0.65
C ALA A 17 -5.48 6.36 -0.97
N THR A 18 -5.78 5.57 0.05
CA THR A 18 -5.96 4.12 -0.06
C THR A 18 -7.12 3.64 0.82
N GLU A 19 -7.24 2.33 1.00
CA GLU A 19 -8.27 1.69 1.80
C GLU A 19 -8.28 2.24 3.25
N PRO A 20 -9.47 2.45 3.86
CA PRO A 20 -9.57 2.85 5.26
C PRO A 20 -8.87 1.87 6.21
N GLN A 21 -7.96 2.38 7.04
CA GLN A 21 -7.14 1.61 7.98
C GLN A 21 -6.36 0.48 7.27
N PRO A 22 -5.37 0.84 6.43
CA PRO A 22 -4.64 -0.10 5.59
C PRO A 22 -3.67 -0.95 6.43
N ARG A 23 -4.19 -1.99 7.09
CA ARG A 23 -3.44 -2.80 8.08
C ARG A 23 -2.42 -3.73 7.42
N GLY A 24 -2.78 -4.32 6.29
CA GLY A 24 -1.92 -5.25 5.56
C GLY A 24 -1.60 -4.71 4.18
N PHE A 25 -0.34 -4.75 3.78
CA PHE A 25 0.07 -4.48 2.41
C PHE A 25 1.32 -5.27 2.04
N ALA A 26 1.53 -5.49 0.74
CA ALA A 26 2.75 -6.09 0.21
C ALA A 26 3.07 -5.52 -1.17
N VAL A 27 4.35 -5.53 -1.52
CA VAL A 27 4.86 -5.21 -2.86
C VAL A 27 5.18 -6.53 -3.58
N SER A 28 4.90 -6.60 -4.87
CA SER A 28 5.22 -7.77 -5.70
C SER A 28 6.74 -7.98 -5.78
N PRO A 29 7.23 -9.21 -5.99
CA PRO A 29 8.67 -9.48 -6.05
C PRO A 29 9.41 -8.72 -7.15
N ASP A 30 8.73 -8.38 -8.24
CA ASP A 30 9.27 -7.59 -9.34
C ASP A 30 9.18 -6.07 -9.12
N GLY A 31 8.65 -5.64 -7.96
CA GLY A 31 8.52 -4.23 -7.59
C GLY A 31 7.50 -3.44 -8.41
N ARG A 32 6.70 -4.09 -9.26
CA ARG A 32 5.77 -3.38 -10.18
C ARG A 32 4.40 -3.11 -9.57
N PHE A 33 4.01 -3.85 -8.53
CA PHE A 33 2.67 -3.77 -7.95
C PHE A 33 2.69 -3.71 -6.44
N LEU A 34 1.69 -3.07 -5.86
CA LEU A 34 1.39 -3.09 -4.43
C LEU A 34 -0.07 -3.48 -4.23
N VAL A 35 -0.34 -4.36 -3.27
CA VAL A 35 -1.71 -4.64 -2.81
C VAL A 35 -1.85 -4.13 -1.38
N ALA A 36 -2.89 -3.35 -1.11
CA ALA A 36 -3.25 -2.83 0.21
C ALA A 36 -4.63 -3.32 0.64
N ALA A 37 -4.73 -3.83 1.87
CA ALA A 37 -5.96 -4.27 2.49
C ALA A 37 -6.39 -3.30 3.59
N GLY A 38 -7.62 -2.78 3.48
CA GLY A 38 -8.24 -1.97 4.52
C GLY A 38 -8.98 -2.84 5.50
N GLU A 39 -8.57 -2.81 6.77
CA GLU A 39 -9.27 -3.56 7.83
C GLU A 39 -10.69 -3.02 8.05
N ARG A 40 -10.88 -1.71 7.87
CA ARG A 40 -12.19 -1.04 7.94
C ARG A 40 -12.83 -0.84 6.57
N SER A 41 -12.31 -1.55 5.56
CA SER A 41 -12.89 -1.66 4.23
C SER A 41 -13.49 -3.05 4.04
N THR A 42 -14.29 -3.22 2.98
CA THR A 42 -14.61 -4.54 2.43
C THR A 42 -13.77 -4.87 1.20
N THR A 43 -12.92 -3.94 0.74
CA THR A 43 -12.10 -4.08 -0.45
C THR A 43 -10.60 -4.08 -0.17
N VAL A 44 -9.86 -4.64 -1.12
CA VAL A 44 -8.42 -4.45 -1.29
C VAL A 44 -8.16 -3.66 -2.57
N SER A 45 -7.12 -2.84 -2.55
CA SER A 45 -6.67 -2.05 -3.70
C SER A 45 -5.37 -2.63 -4.28
N LEU A 46 -5.34 -2.81 -5.60
CA LEU A 46 -4.13 -3.10 -6.39
C LEU A 46 -3.64 -1.80 -7.04
N TYR A 47 -2.38 -1.47 -6.81
CA TYR A 47 -1.69 -0.35 -7.41
C TYR A 47 -0.57 -0.82 -8.32
N SER A 48 -0.32 -0.13 -9.42
CA SER A 48 0.98 -0.15 -10.09
C SER A 48 1.91 0.88 -9.45
N ILE A 49 3.19 0.56 -9.45
CA ILE A 49 4.25 1.43 -8.93
C ILE A 49 4.93 2.11 -10.12
N ASP A 50 4.87 3.44 -10.17
CA ASP A 50 5.59 4.26 -11.14
C ASP A 50 6.50 5.25 -10.40
N GLY A 51 7.78 4.91 -10.27
CA GLY A 51 8.73 5.68 -9.47
C GLY A 51 8.30 5.77 -8.01
N ASP A 52 7.99 6.99 -7.55
CA ASP A 52 7.50 7.29 -6.20
C ASP A 52 5.96 7.41 -6.11
N ALA A 53 5.25 7.13 -7.21
CA ALA A 53 3.80 7.20 -7.30
C ALA A 53 3.15 5.80 -7.30
N LEU A 54 1.94 5.74 -6.75
CA LEU A 54 1.05 4.58 -6.81
C LEU A 54 -0.18 4.95 -7.63
N GLU A 55 -0.43 4.20 -8.70
CA GLU A 55 -1.62 4.37 -9.53
C GLU A 55 -2.61 3.24 -9.26
N LEU A 56 -3.85 3.58 -8.89
CA LEU A 56 -4.88 2.59 -8.64
C LEU A 56 -5.23 1.86 -9.94
N ARG A 57 -5.11 0.54 -9.94
CA ARG A 57 -5.40 -0.32 -11.09
C ARG A 57 -6.72 -1.05 -10.93
N GLN A 58 -7.00 -1.53 -9.73
CA GLN A 58 -8.18 -2.33 -9.44
C GLN A 58 -8.52 -2.28 -7.95
N GLN A 59 -9.80 -2.43 -7.64
CA GLN A 59 -10.28 -2.80 -6.31
C GLN A 59 -11.04 -4.12 -6.38
N ALA A 60 -10.93 -4.94 -5.34
CA ALA A 60 -11.62 -6.21 -5.25
C ALA A 60 -12.24 -6.40 -3.87
N GLU A 61 -13.49 -6.86 -3.82
CA GLU A 61 -14.17 -7.24 -2.58
C GLU A 61 -13.51 -8.45 -1.92
N THR A 62 -13.29 -8.36 -0.62
CA THR A 62 -12.72 -9.41 0.23
C THR A 62 -13.57 -9.69 1.48
N GLY A 63 -14.65 -8.94 1.69
CA GLY A 63 -15.39 -8.92 2.95
C GLY A 63 -14.66 -8.10 4.02
N GLY A 64 -15.20 -8.07 5.23
CA GLY A 64 -14.69 -7.22 6.32
C GLY A 64 -13.44 -7.78 7.02
N GLY A 65 -12.58 -6.89 7.51
CA GLY A 65 -11.49 -7.24 8.41
C GLY A 65 -10.23 -7.79 7.74
N ALA A 66 -10.07 -7.61 6.43
CA ALA A 66 -8.85 -8.00 5.71
C ALA A 66 -7.63 -7.31 6.33
N ASN A 67 -6.60 -8.09 6.70
CA ASN A 67 -5.46 -7.59 7.49
C ASN A 67 -4.09 -8.12 7.06
N TRP A 68 -4.01 -9.04 6.11
CA TRP A 68 -2.76 -9.64 5.67
C TRP A 68 -2.72 -9.79 4.16
N VAL A 69 -1.55 -9.53 3.56
CA VAL A 69 -1.30 -9.67 2.13
C VAL A 69 0.04 -10.36 1.93
N ARG A 70 0.11 -11.28 0.97
CA ARG A 70 1.37 -11.85 0.48
C ARG A 70 1.31 -12.06 -1.02
N PHE A 71 2.46 -11.95 -1.67
CA PHE A 71 2.67 -12.53 -2.99
C PHE A 71 3.16 -13.97 -2.83
N ALA A 72 2.94 -14.78 -3.87
CA ALA A 72 3.44 -16.15 -3.93
C ALA A 72 4.93 -16.18 -4.26
#